data_AF-A0A955W136-F1
#
_entry.id   AF-A0A955W136-F1
#
_cell.length_a   1.000
_cell.length_b   1.000
_cell.length_c   1.000
_cell.angle_alpha   90.00
_cell.angle_beta   90.00
_cell.angle_gamma   90.00
#
_symmetry.space_group_name_H-M   'P 1'
#
loop_
_entity.id
_entity.type
_entity.pdbx_description
1 polymer ?
#
loop_
_entity_poly.entity_id
_entity_poly.type
_entity_poly.pdbx_seq_one_letter_code
_entity_poly.pdbx_strand_id
1 'polypeptide(L)'
;MLDSLDREDRLRLMKFICSFAWADLDVAANERDFVSQMVERLQLDEEERAQVQSWLEVPPPAEEIDPLDVPHAHRQIFLDAARAMILADGRVDDEEVENLALLEQLLA
;
A
#
# COMPACT_ATOMS: atom_id res chain seq x y z
N MET A 1 -1.93 -6.02 15.18
CA MET A 1 -2.19 -4.61 14.76
C MET A 1 -2.71 -4.54 13.32
N LEU A 2 -2.31 -5.45 12.43
CA LEU A 2 -2.98 -5.63 11.12
C LEU A 2 -4.26 -6.50 11.23
N ASP A 3 -4.37 -7.28 12.31
CA ASP A 3 -5.46 -8.24 12.55
C ASP A 3 -6.82 -7.58 12.83
N SER A 4 -6.84 -6.27 13.06
CA SER A 4 -8.06 -5.48 13.25
C SER A 4 -8.73 -5.06 11.94
N LEU A 5 -8.05 -5.21 10.80
CA LEU A 5 -8.62 -4.89 9.49
C LEU A 5 -9.56 -6.00 9.06
N ASP A 6 -10.75 -5.61 8.60
CA ASP A 6 -11.66 -6.51 7.90
C ASP A 6 -11.15 -6.82 6.49
N ARG A 7 -11.88 -7.66 5.77
CA ARG A 7 -11.50 -8.10 4.43
C ARG A 7 -11.34 -6.94 3.45
N GLU A 8 -12.28 -5.99 3.48
CA GLU A 8 -12.28 -4.85 2.57
C GLU A 8 -11.13 -3.89 2.88
N ASP A 9 -10.87 -3.64 4.16
CA ASP A 9 -9.78 -2.77 4.61
C ASP A 9 -8.40 -3.36 4.31
N ARG A 10 -8.24 -4.69 4.35
CA ARG A 10 -6.99 -5.37 3.93
C ARG A 10 -6.72 -5.16 2.44
N LEU A 11 -7.73 -5.36 1.60
CA LEU A 11 -7.60 -5.12 0.15
C LEU A 11 -7.37 -3.65 -0.16
N ARG A 12 -8.07 -2.75 0.53
CA ARG A 12 -7.87 -1.30 0.41
C ARG A 12 -6.43 -0.93 0.77
N LEU A 13 -5.89 -1.48 1.85
CA LEU A 13 -4.49 -1.29 2.24
C LEU A 13 -3.53 -1.78 1.15
N MET A 14 -3.73 -2.98 0.61
CA MET A 14 -2.86 -3.50 -0.44
C MET A 14 -2.94 -2.68 -1.73
N LYS A 15 -4.13 -2.26 -2.13
CA LYS A 15 -4.32 -1.39 -3.29
C LYS A 15 -3.55 -0.09 -3.13
N PHE A 16 -3.64 0.49 -1.94
CA PHE A 16 -2.96 1.71 -1.57
C PHE A 16 -1.44 1.56 -1.59
N ILE A 17 -0.91 0.47 -1.01
CA ILE A 17 0.52 0.13 -1.05
C ILE A 17 0.98 -0.03 -2.50
N CYS A 18 0.24 -0.77 -3.33
CA CYS A 18 0.59 -0.96 -4.73
C CYS A 18 0.58 0.38 -5.51
N SER A 19 -0.34 1.31 -5.23
CA SER A 19 -0.27 2.63 -5.88
C SER A 19 0.96 3.45 -5.49
N PHE A 20 1.44 3.30 -4.25
CA PHE A 20 2.69 3.93 -3.80
C PHE A 20 3.90 3.30 -4.47
N ALA A 21 3.91 1.97 -4.61
CA ALA A 21 4.96 1.25 -5.33
C ALA A 21 5.07 1.70 -6.80
N TRP A 22 3.99 2.19 -7.40
CA TRP A 22 3.98 2.70 -8.78
C TRP A 22 4.27 4.21 -8.89
N ALA A 23 4.64 4.89 -7.80
CA ALA A 23 4.83 6.34 -7.77
C ALA A 23 5.87 6.82 -8.80
N ASP A 24 6.97 6.10 -8.95
CA ASP A 24 8.06 6.40 -9.89
C ASP A 24 7.88 5.72 -11.27
N LEU A 25 6.72 5.09 -11.51
CA LEU A 25 6.36 4.30 -12.69
C LEU A 25 7.20 3.02 -12.91
N ASP A 26 7.97 2.58 -11.93
CA ASP A 26 8.63 1.27 -11.91
C ASP A 26 8.22 0.52 -10.63
N VAL A 27 8.41 -0.80 -10.58
CA VAL A 27 8.22 -1.55 -9.32
C VAL A 27 9.35 -2.55 -9.18
N ALA A 28 10.27 -2.26 -8.28
CA ALA A 28 11.49 -3.02 -8.07
C ALA A 28 11.22 -4.40 -7.42
N ALA A 29 12.20 -5.30 -7.50
CA ALA A 29 12.04 -6.67 -7.01
C ALA A 29 11.84 -6.75 -5.48
N ASN A 30 12.55 -5.90 -4.74
CA ASN A 30 12.41 -5.73 -3.29
C ASN A 30 11.04 -5.17 -2.87
N GLU A 31 10.47 -4.28 -3.66
CA GLU A 31 9.11 -3.77 -3.49
C GLU A 31 8.07 -4.87 -3.68
N ARG A 32 8.23 -5.69 -4.73
CA ARG A 32 7.40 -6.90 -4.95
C ARG A 32 7.51 -7.89 -3.79
N ASP A 33 8.71 -8.06 -3.24
CA ASP A 33 8.95 -8.92 -2.07
C ASP A 33 8.26 -8.36 -0.82
N PHE A 34 8.25 -7.03 -0.64
CA PHE A 34 7.52 -6.39 0.46
C PHE A 34 6.01 -6.62 0.35
N VAL A 35 5.44 -6.40 -0.85
CA VAL A 35 4.02 -6.65 -1.11
C VAL A 35 3.67 -8.10 -0.86
N SER A 36 4.52 -9.05 -1.30
CA SER A 36 4.34 -10.48 -1.05
C SER A 36 4.37 -10.83 0.44
N GLN A 37 5.27 -10.22 1.23
CA GLN A 37 5.28 -10.39 2.69
C GLN A 37 4.03 -9.80 3.35
N MET A 38 3.55 -8.65 2.88
CA MET A 38 2.35 -8.01 3.42
C MET A 38 1.11 -8.88 3.17
N VAL A 39 1.01 -9.47 1.99
CA VAL A 39 -0.04 -10.43 1.62
C VAL A 39 -0.10 -11.62 2.58
N GLU A 40 1.05 -12.16 2.97
CA GLU A 40 1.13 -13.23 3.96
C GLU A 40 0.73 -12.77 5.36
N ARG A 41 1.17 -11.58 5.78
CA ARG A 41 0.86 -11.01 7.10
C ARG A 41 -0.61 -10.65 7.27
N LEU A 42 -1.26 -10.19 6.21
CA LEU A 42 -2.71 -9.90 6.18
C LEU A 42 -3.56 -11.17 6.01
N GLN A 43 -2.92 -12.32 5.80
CA GLN A 43 -3.57 -13.61 5.61
C GLN A 43 -4.60 -13.59 4.47
N LEU A 44 -4.27 -12.90 3.38
CA LEU A 44 -5.14 -12.81 2.21
C LEU A 44 -5.34 -14.20 1.59
N ASP A 45 -6.55 -14.44 1.10
CA ASP A 45 -6.92 -15.66 0.39
C ASP A 45 -6.35 -15.68 -1.04
N GLU A 46 -6.63 -16.76 -1.78
CA GLU A 46 -6.09 -16.96 -3.13
C GLU A 46 -6.63 -15.94 -4.15
N GLU A 47 -7.88 -15.53 -4.03
CA GLU A 47 -8.50 -14.53 -4.93
C GLU A 47 -7.88 -13.16 -4.69
N GLU A 48 -7.73 -12.79 -3.42
CA GLU A 48 -7.12 -11.54 -2.99
C GLU A 48 -5.64 -11.46 -3.38
N ARG A 49 -4.91 -12.57 -3.22
CA ARG A 49 -3.53 -12.69 -3.69
C ARG A 49 -3.42 -12.43 -5.18
N ALA A 50 -4.28 -13.05 -5.99
CA ALA A 50 -4.28 -12.85 -7.42
C ALA A 50 -4.60 -11.40 -7.79
N GLN A 51 -5.52 -10.76 -7.07
CA GLN A 51 -5.85 -9.35 -7.25
C GLN A 51 -4.65 -8.44 -6.97
N VAL A 52 -3.94 -8.66 -5.86
CA VAL A 52 -2.73 -7.89 -5.52
C VAL A 52 -1.63 -8.08 -6.56
N GLN A 53 -1.43 -9.32 -7.05
CA GLN A 53 -0.45 -9.59 -8.10
C GLN A 53 -0.79 -8.84 -9.40
N SER A 54 -2.07 -8.75 -9.75
CA SER A 54 -2.48 -7.93 -10.91
C SER A 54 -2.11 -6.46 -10.76
N TRP A 55 -2.14 -5.93 -9.52
CA TRP A 55 -1.74 -4.56 -9.23
C TRP A 55 -0.22 -4.33 -9.28
N LEU A 56 0.59 -5.39 -9.13
CA LEU A 56 2.04 -5.32 -9.34
C LEU A 56 2.44 -5.42 -10.82
N GLU A 57 1.53 -5.88 -11.68
CA GLU A 57 1.72 -5.90 -13.13
C GLU A 57 1.21 -4.61 -13.78
N VAL A 58 0.10 -4.07 -13.28
CA VAL A 58 -0.53 -2.84 -13.77
C VAL A 58 -1.02 -2.03 -12.57
N PRO A 59 -0.72 -0.73 -12.47
CA PRO A 59 -1.16 0.07 -11.35
C PRO A 59 -2.68 0.05 -11.18
N PRO A 60 -3.20 0.02 -9.94
CA PRO A 60 -4.62 0.15 -9.70
C PRO A 60 -5.12 1.53 -10.19
N PRO A 61 -6.41 1.65 -10.60
CA PRO A 61 -6.94 2.91 -11.09
C PRO A 61 -6.95 3.96 -9.97
N ALA A 62 -6.34 5.12 -10.22
CA ALA A 62 -6.25 6.20 -9.23
C ALA A 62 -7.63 6.69 -8.74
N GLU A 63 -8.66 6.63 -9.60
CA GLU A 63 -10.04 7.01 -9.26
C GLU A 63 -10.68 6.10 -8.20
N GLU A 64 -10.13 4.90 -7.99
CA GLU A 64 -10.64 3.93 -7.03
C GLU A 64 -9.78 3.87 -5.74
N ILE A 65 -8.94 4.88 -5.52
CA ILE A 65 -8.07 5.00 -4.35
C ILE A 65 -8.30 6.37 -3.73
N ASP A 66 -9.21 6.43 -2.76
CA ASP A 66 -9.42 7.62 -1.95
C ASP A 66 -8.80 7.42 -0.54
N PRO A 67 -7.75 8.17 -0.17
CA PRO A 67 -7.20 8.15 1.18
C PRO A 67 -8.25 8.48 2.26
N LEU A 68 -9.25 9.29 1.95
CA LEU A 68 -10.27 9.72 2.90
C LEU A 68 -11.30 8.63 3.23
N ASP A 69 -11.39 7.58 2.42
CA ASP A 69 -12.21 6.40 2.70
C ASP A 69 -11.63 5.54 3.84
N VAL A 70 -10.37 5.76 4.24
CA VAL A 70 -9.73 5.03 5.33
C VAL A 70 -10.33 5.46 6.67
N PRO A 71 -10.92 4.53 7.45
CA PRO A 71 -11.46 4.85 8.77
C PRO A 71 -10.38 5.47 9.66
N HIS A 72 -10.75 6.50 10.45
CA HIS A 72 -9.81 7.19 11.35
C HIS A 72 -9.01 6.24 12.25
N ALA A 73 -9.63 5.15 12.73
CA ALA A 73 -8.98 4.16 13.57
C ALA A 73 -7.84 3.39 12.85
N HIS A 74 -7.88 3.31 11.52
CA HIS A 74 -6.95 2.55 10.69
C HIS A 74 -5.93 3.42 9.96
N ARG A 75 -6.09 4.75 9.97
CA ARG A 75 -5.16 5.68 9.28
C ARG A 75 -3.70 5.48 9.66
N GLN A 76 -3.41 5.26 10.95
CA GLN A 76 -2.04 5.01 11.39
C GLN A 76 -1.46 3.73 10.76
N ILE A 77 -2.27 2.68 10.61
CA ILE A 77 -1.83 1.43 9.98
C ILE A 77 -1.48 1.67 8.51
N PHE A 78 -2.28 2.46 7.81
CA PHE A 78 -2.03 2.82 6.41
C PHE A 78 -0.76 3.67 6.26
N LEU A 79 -0.57 4.68 7.13
CA LEU A 79 0.64 5.50 7.14
C LEU A 79 1.89 4.68 7.44
N ASP A 80 1.83 3.80 8.45
CA ASP A 80 2.95 2.94 8.82
C ASP A 80 3.29 1.96 7.69
N ALA A 81 2.29 1.43 6.99
CA ALA A 81 2.49 0.53 5.87
C ALA A 81 3.06 1.23 4.63
N ALA A 82 2.56 2.42 4.28
CA ALA A 82 3.09 3.24 3.18
C ALA A 82 4.54 3.65 3.46
N ARG A 83 4.84 4.07 4.69
CA ARG A 83 6.20 4.36 5.12
C ARG A 83 7.11 3.13 5.05
N ALA A 84 6.61 1.96 5.47
CA ALA A 84 7.39 0.73 5.39
C ALA A 84 7.64 0.27 3.94
N MET A 85 6.69 0.53 3.03
CA MET A 85 6.82 0.26 1.60
C MET A 85 7.96 1.08 1.00
N ILE A 86 7.91 2.40 1.18
CA ILE A 86 8.93 3.35 0.68
C ILE A 86 10.32 3.03 1.28
N LEU A 87 10.38 2.55 2.52
CA LEU A 87 11.65 2.18 3.16
C LEU A 87 12.13 0.75 2.80
N ALA A 88 11.34 -0.04 2.08
CA ALA A 88 11.62 -1.45 1.83
C ALA A 88 12.86 -1.67 0.96
N ASP A 89 13.14 -0.74 0.04
CA ASP A 89 14.26 -0.81 -0.88
C ASP A 89 15.57 -0.21 -0.33
N GLY A 90 15.47 0.49 0.82
CA GLY A 90 16.57 1.19 1.47
C GLY A 90 16.98 2.49 0.77
N ARG A 91 16.24 2.95 -0.24
CA ARG A 91 16.51 4.15 -1.03
C ARG A 91 15.21 4.88 -1.33
N VAL A 92 14.87 5.81 -0.45
CA VAL A 92 13.74 6.71 -0.67
C VAL A 92 14.11 7.82 -1.66
N ASP A 93 13.30 8.03 -2.68
CA ASP A 93 13.41 9.18 -3.59
C ASP A 93 12.53 10.38 -3.17
N ASP A 94 12.71 11.52 -3.83
CA ASP A 94 12.00 12.76 -3.48
C ASP A 94 10.49 12.66 -3.75
N GLU A 95 10.05 11.89 -4.76
CA GLU A 95 8.64 11.73 -5.14
C GLU A 95 7.89 10.86 -4.13
N GLU A 96 8.53 9.81 -3.61
CA GLU A 96 8.01 9.00 -2.51
C GLU A 96 7.86 9.80 -1.21
N VAL A 97 8.84 10.65 -0.88
CA VAL A 97 8.77 11.53 0.30
C VAL A 97 7.62 12.51 0.16
N GLU A 98 7.48 13.15 -1.01
CA GLU A 98 6.39 14.09 -1.27
C GLU A 98 5.03 13.40 -1.17
N ASN A 99 4.87 12.22 -1.78
CA ASN A 99 3.62 11.45 -1.71
C ASN A 99 3.28 11.01 -0.29
N LEU A 100 4.27 10.56 0.50
CA LEU A 100 4.05 10.22 1.91
C LEU A 100 3.66 11.44 2.74
N ALA A 101 4.32 12.58 2.53
CA ALA A 101 4.00 13.82 3.23
C ALA A 101 2.60 14.33 2.90
N LEU A 102 2.18 14.24 1.62
CA LEU A 102 0.81 14.55 1.20
C LEU A 102 -0.21 13.64 1.87
N LEU A 103 0.08 12.34 1.93
CA LEU A 103 -0.78 11.38 2.61
C LEU A 103 -0.91 11.68 4.10
N GLU A 104 0.21 11.96 4.78
CA GLU A 104 0.20 12.35 6.20
C GLU A 104 -0.68 13.58 6.43
N GLN A 105 -0.64 14.58 5.54
CA GLN A 105 -1.49 15.75 5.63
C GLN A 105 -2.98 15.46 5.39
N LEU A 106 -3.31 14.55 4.48
CA LEU A 106 -4.70 14.15 4.20
C LEU A 106 -5.31 13.31 5.34
N LEU A 107 -4.49 12.52 6.02
CA LEU A 107 -4.93 11.62 7.08
C LEU A 107 -4.80 12.19 8.50
N ALA A 108 -4.14 13.34 8.67
CA ALA A 108 -4.00 14.07 9.92
C ALA A 108 -5.34 14.50 10.57
#